data_AF-A0A392S9S7-F1
#
_entry.id   AF-A0A392S9S7-F1
#
_cell.length_a   1.000
_cell.length_b   1.000
_cell.length_c   1.000
_cell.angle_alpha   90.00
_cell.angle_beta   90.00
_cell.angle_gamma   90.00
#
_symmetry.space_group_name_H-M   'P 1'
#
loop_
_entity.id
_entity.type
_entity.pdbx_description
1 polymer ?
#
loop_
_entity_poly.entity_id
_entity_poly.type
_entity_poly.pdbx_seq_one_letter_code
_entity_poly.pdbx_strand_id
1 'polypeptide(L)'
;MYKELLQHASGVGQSSSQKRKAREKATHLALVKYLENDLMNIDETPLESADKSDTPIDSGEQFVWPWIGIVVNIPTSRTPDGRTVGA
;
A
#
# COMPACT_ATOMS: atom_id res chain seq x y z
N MET A 1 -8.33 1.10 13.99
CA MET A 1 -7.46 1.57 12.88
C MET A 1 -8.12 2.64 12.03
N TYR A 2 -9.32 2.42 11.47
CA TYR A 2 -10.07 3.45 10.70
C TYR A 2 -10.24 4.77 11.46
N LYS A 3 -10.77 4.73 12.70
CA LYS A 3 -11.02 5.93 13.52
C LYS A 3 -9.74 6.72 13.82
N GLU A 4 -8.66 6.02 14.17
CA GLU A 4 -7.34 6.62 14.43
C GLU A 4 -6.78 7.33 13.17
N LEU A 5 -6.89 6.68 12.01
CA LEU A 5 -6.43 7.23 10.74
C LEU A 5 -7.26 8.46 10.34
N LEU A 6 -8.58 8.38 10.47
CA LEU A 6 -9.50 9.48 10.19
C LEU A 6 -9.21 10.69 11.08
N GLN A 7 -9.04 10.46 12.39
CA GLN A 7 -8.72 11.51 13.35
C GLN A 7 -7.37 12.16 13.05
N HIS A 8 -6.35 11.36 12.71
CA HIS A 8 -5.04 11.88 12.31
C HIS A 8 -5.13 12.75 11.06
N ALA A 9 -5.76 12.24 9.99
CA ALA A 9 -5.90 12.97 8.73
C ALA A 9 -6.69 14.27 8.90
N SER A 10 -7.77 14.25 9.69
CA SER A 10 -8.55 15.44 10.02
C SER A 10 -7.72 16.46 10.80
N GLY A 11 -7.01 16.04 11.85
CA GLY A 11 -6.16 16.94 12.64
C GLY A 11 -5.06 17.61 11.83
N VAL A 12 -4.44 16.90 10.88
CA VAL A 12 -3.42 17.49 9.99
C VAL A 12 -4.04 18.40 8.94
N GLY A 13 -5.14 17.96 8.31
CA GLY A 13 -5.83 18.71 7.24
C GLY A 13 -6.44 20.02 7.72
N GLN A 14 -7.01 20.04 8.92
CA GLN A 14 -7.64 21.21 9.53
C GLN A 14 -6.68 22.08 10.37
N SER A 15 -5.42 21.68 10.50
CA SER A 15 -4.46 22.41 11.31
C SER A 15 -4.26 23.85 10.82
N SER A 16 -4.33 24.82 11.72
CA SER A 16 -4.00 26.23 11.44
C SER A 16 -2.49 26.50 11.32
N SER A 17 -1.66 25.51 11.63
CA SER A 17 -0.20 25.64 11.63
C SER A 17 0.37 26.02 10.26
N GLN A 18 1.26 27.00 10.23
CA GLN A 18 2.00 27.41 9.02
C GLN A 18 3.17 26.47 8.69
N LYS A 19 3.51 25.51 9.57
CA LYS A 19 4.61 24.55 9.36
C LYS A 19 4.34 23.54 8.24
N ARG A 20 3.07 23.35 7.86
CA ARG A 20 2.62 22.40 6.83
C ARG A 20 2.21 23.17 5.58
N LYS A 21 2.59 22.65 4.41
CA LYS A 21 2.24 23.28 3.12
C LYS A 21 0.74 23.14 2.85
N ALA A 22 0.16 24.10 2.13
CA ALA A 22 -1.25 24.06 1.74
C ALA A 22 -1.61 22.77 0.98
N ARG A 23 -0.70 22.29 0.10
CA ARG A 23 -0.85 21.02 -0.61
C ARG A 23 -0.97 19.83 0.33
N GLU A 24 -0.12 19.74 1.35
CA GLU A 24 -0.16 18.64 2.32
C GLU A 24 -1.50 18.61 3.07
N LYS A 25 -1.96 19.78 3.54
CA LYS A 25 -3.27 19.90 4.20
C LYS A 25 -4.41 19.47 3.27
N ALA A 26 -4.40 19.92 2.02
CA ALA A 26 -5.38 19.53 1.02
C ALA A 26 -5.37 18.02 0.76
N THR A 27 -4.19 17.39 0.68
CA THR A 27 -4.06 15.94 0.53
C THR A 27 -4.68 15.20 1.72
N HIS A 28 -4.43 15.65 2.95
CA HIS A 28 -5.05 15.05 4.14
C HIS A 28 -6.57 15.24 4.18
N LEU A 29 -7.08 16.42 3.77
CA LEU A 29 -8.53 16.64 3.66
C LEU A 29 -9.18 15.78 2.57
N ALA A 30 -8.50 15.55 1.45
CA ALA A 30 -8.97 14.63 0.42
C ALA A 30 -9.07 13.19 0.97
N LEU A 31 -8.09 12.76 1.76
CA LEU A 31 -8.14 11.46 2.43
C LEU A 31 -9.30 11.35 3.41
N VAL A 32 -9.60 12.39 4.21
CA VAL A 32 -10.78 12.41 5.10
C VAL A 32 -12.06 12.19 4.30
N LYS A 33 -12.24 12.92 3.19
CA LYS A 33 -13.42 12.77 2.32
C LYS A 33 -13.56 11.35 1.76
N TYR A 34 -12.46 10.74 1.33
CA TYR A 34 -12.45 9.36 0.84
C TYR A 34 -12.86 8.37 1.93
N LEU A 35 -12.30 8.51 3.13
CA LEU A 35 -12.64 7.65 4.28
C LEU A 35 -14.12 7.77 4.65
N GLU A 36 -14.66 8.99 4.67
CA GLU A 36 -16.04 9.27 5.07
C GLU A 36 -17.09 8.90 4.02
N ASN A 37 -16.82 9.14 2.74
CA ASN A 37 -17.84 8.99 1.68
C ASN A 37 -17.67 7.72 0.88
N ASP A 38 -16.43 7.33 0.55
CA ASP A 38 -16.19 6.24 -0.40
C ASP A 38 -15.98 4.90 0.31
N LEU A 39 -15.53 4.91 1.57
CA LEU A 39 -15.34 3.70 2.38
C LEU A 39 -16.55 3.33 3.23
N MET A 40 -17.27 4.31 3.81
CA MET A 40 -18.49 4.04 4.57
C MET A 40 -19.65 3.60 3.68
N ASN A 41 -19.70 4.03 2.41
CA ASN A 41 -20.69 3.56 1.45
C ASN A 41 -20.51 2.09 1.03
N ILE A 42 -19.35 1.47 1.31
CA ILE A 42 -19.12 0.06 0.96
C ILE A 42 -19.98 -0.86 1.86
N ASP A 43 -20.30 -0.43 3.09
CA ASP A 43 -21.15 -1.18 4.02
C ASP A 43 -22.65 -1.17 3.63
N GLU A 44 -23.07 -0.34 2.66
CA GLU A 44 -24.47 -0.26 2.21
C GLU A 44 -24.78 -1.13 0.97
N THR A 45 -23.75 -1.66 0.31
CA THR A 45 -23.92 -2.75 -0.65
C THR A 45 -23.97 -4.05 0.13
N PRO A 46 -25.05 -4.85 0.06
CA PRO A 46 -25.00 -6.21 0.55
C PRO A 46 -23.85 -6.90 -0.15
N LEU A 47 -22.75 -7.12 0.56
CA LEU A 47 -21.78 -8.13 0.20
C LEU A 47 -22.57 -9.42 0.29
N GLU A 48 -23.09 -9.86 -0.86
CA GLU A 48 -23.77 -11.13 -0.99
C GLU A 48 -22.87 -12.16 -0.32
N SER A 49 -23.33 -12.64 0.84
CA SER A 49 -22.70 -13.70 1.59
C SER A 49 -22.87 -14.96 0.74
N ALA A 50 -22.01 -15.10 -0.25
CA ALA A 50 -21.77 -16.34 -0.95
C ALA A 50 -21.13 -17.27 0.06
N ASP A 51 -22.01 -18.08 0.63
CA ASP A 51 -21.86 -19.48 0.97
C ASP A 51 -20.46 -20.09 0.76
N LYS A 52 -20.06 -20.90 1.74
CA LYS A 52 -18.79 -21.61 1.79
C LYS A 52 -18.67 -22.51 0.55
N SER A 53 -17.95 -22.04 -0.45
CA SER A 53 -17.31 -22.90 -1.43
C SER A 53 -15.81 -22.73 -1.28
N ASP A 54 -15.07 -23.82 -1.38
CA ASP A 54 -13.61 -23.85 -1.53
C ASP A 54 -13.20 -23.12 -2.81
N THR A 55 -13.39 -21.81 -2.87
CA THR A 55 -12.82 -20.97 -3.91
C THR A 55 -11.31 -20.94 -3.68
N PRO A 56 -10.49 -21.32 -4.68
CA PRO A 56 -9.07 -20.98 -4.65
C PRO A 56 -9.03 -19.48 -4.41
N ILE A 57 -8.39 -19.05 -3.33
CA ILE A 57 -8.08 -17.65 -3.10
C ILE A 57 -7.50 -17.17 -4.42
N ASP A 58 -8.21 -16.28 -5.13
CA ASP A 58 -7.65 -15.52 -6.23
C ASP A 58 -6.61 -14.63 -5.57
N SER A 59 -5.44 -15.21 -5.35
CA SER A 59 -4.28 -14.50 -4.86
C SER A 59 -3.79 -13.73 -6.07
N GLY A 60 -4.51 -12.64 -6.38
CA GLY A 60 -4.16 -11.72 -7.44
C GLY A 60 -2.67 -11.38 -7.37
N GLU A 61 -2.11 -11.02 -8.52
CA GLU A 61 -0.68 -10.77 -8.67
C GLU A 61 -0.12 -9.96 -7.50
N GLN A 62 0.84 -10.53 -6.79
CA GLN A 62 1.44 -9.89 -5.62
C GLN A 62 2.48 -8.88 -6.08
N PHE A 63 2.33 -7.62 -5.64
CA PHE A 63 3.29 -6.56 -5.91
C PHE A 63 4.33 -6.45 -4.78
N VAL A 64 5.61 -6.26 -5.14
CA VAL A 64 6.70 -6.01 -4.19
C VAL A 64 6.91 -4.51 -4.00
N TRP A 65 6.94 -4.03 -2.74
CA TRP A 65 7.17 -2.61 -2.41
C TRP A 65 8.22 -2.42 -1.30
N PRO A 66 9.22 -1.53 -1.48
CA PRO A 66 9.56 -0.84 -2.72
C PRO A 66 9.97 -1.86 -3.80
N TRP A 67 9.70 -1.54 -5.08
CA TRP A 67 10.02 -2.44 -6.18
C TRP A 67 11.54 -2.70 -6.24
N ILE A 68 11.93 -3.96 -6.44
CA ILE A 68 13.32 -4.38 -6.63
C ILE A 68 13.40 -5.36 -7.81
N GLY A 69 14.41 -5.19 -8.66
CA GLY A 69 14.64 -6.08 -9.79
C GLY A 69 15.46 -7.31 -9.39
N ILE A 70 15.06 -8.49 -9.87
CA ILE A 70 15.87 -9.70 -9.78
C ILE A 70 16.66 -9.85 -11.08
N VAL A 71 17.99 -9.89 -10.99
CA VAL A 71 18.87 -10.14 -12.13
C VAL A 71 19.48 -11.53 -11.98
N VAL A 72 19.32 -12.36 -13.00
CA VAL A 72 19.87 -13.72 -13.07
C VAL A 72 20.80 -13.85 -14.27
N ASN A 73 21.55 -14.96 -14.34
CA ASN A 73 22.47 -15.25 -15.44
C ASN A 73 23.61 -14.22 -15.59
N ILE A 74 24.09 -13.68 -14.48
CA ILE A 74 25.27 -12.81 -14.46
C ILE A 74 26.50 -13.69 -14.73
N PRO A 75 27.38 -13.35 -15.68
CA PRO A 75 28.61 -14.08 -15.92
C PRO A 75 29.51 -14.13 -14.68
N THR A 76 30.04 -15.30 -14.36
CA THR A 76 30.91 -15.52 -13.20
C THR A 76 32.11 -16.39 -13.54
N SER A 77 33.23 -16.14 -12.87
CA SER A 77 34.47 -16.92 -12.95
C SER A 77 34.71 -17.73 -11.67
N ARG A 78 35.25 -18.95 -11.80
CA ARG A 78 35.61 -19.80 -10.66
C ARG A 78 37.10 -19.67 -10.35
N THR A 79 37.43 -19.31 -9.12
CA THR A 79 38.80 -19.20 -8.65
C THR A 79 39.38 -20.58 -8.30
N PRO A 80 40.71 -20.75 -8.26
CA PRO A 80 41.34 -22.04 -7.92
C PRO A 80 41.01 -22.54 -6.50
N ASP A 81 40.71 -21.65 -5.56
CA ASP A 81 40.21 -21.95 -4.21
C ASP A 81 38.71 -22.27 -4.18
N GLY A 82 38.05 -22.31 -5.34
CA GLY A 82 36.68 -22.79 -5.51
C GLY A 82 35.60 -21.72 -5.34
N ARG A 83 35.95 -20.46 -5.09
CA ARG A 83 35.01 -19.35 -4.97
C ARG A 83 34.51 -18.90 -6.34
N THR A 84 33.31 -18.34 -6.38
CA THR A 84 32.71 -17.75 -7.59
C THR A 84 32.74 -16.24 -7.46
N VAL A 85 33.33 -15.55 -8.43
CA VAL A 85 33.43 -14.09 -8.49
C VAL A 85 32.79 -13.58 -9.78
N GLY A 86 32.41 -12.30 -9.84
CA GLY A 86 31.99 -11.68 -11.09
C GLY A 86 33.07 -11.83 -12.16
N ALA A 87 32.65 -11.97 -13.42
CA ALA A 87 33.57 -12.05 -14.55
C ALA A 87 34.51 -10.85 -14.65
#